data_AF-A0A972PB62-F1
#
_entry.id   AF-A0A972PB62-F1
#
_cell.length_a   1.000
_cell.length_b   1.000
_cell.length_c   1.000
_cell.angle_alpha   90.00
_cell.angle_beta   90.00
_cell.angle_gamma   90.00
#
_symmetry.space_group_name_H-M   'P 1'
#
loop_
_entity.id
_entity.type
_entity.pdbx_description
1 polymer ?
#
loop_
_entity_poly.entity_id
_entity_poly.type
_entity_poly.pdbx_seq_one_letter_code
_entity_poly.pdbx_strand_id
1 'polypeptide(L)' 'MMKFQIPDVIGYLYEEGARLLQQAGYRIQIRFTGPLHQEPGKKARILRQREIGEKKVELIIGHEFYSDPA' A
#
# COMPACT_ATOMS: atom_id res chain seq x y z
N MET A 1 -17.29 23.02 -0.04
CA MET A 1 -17.16 21.55 -0.08
C MET A 1 -15.74 21.23 0.36
N MET A 2 -15.54 20.75 1.59
CA MET A 2 -14.18 20.37 2.04
C MET A 2 -13.71 19.19 1.19
N LYS A 3 -12.62 19.37 0.43
CA LYS A 3 -11.92 18.25 -0.20
C LYS A 3 -11.31 17.44 0.92
N PHE A 4 -11.91 16.30 1.26
CA PHE A 4 -11.24 15.31 2.09
C PHE A 4 -10.04 14.82 1.29
N GLN A 5 -8.84 15.20 1.75
CA GLN A 5 -7.61 14.80 1.12
C GLN A 5 -7.39 13.32 1.40
N ILE A 6 -7.15 12.53 0.35
CA ILE A 6 -6.87 11.10 0.50
C ILE A 6 -5.63 10.96 1.40
N PRO A 7 -5.67 10.13 2.46
CA PRO A 7 -4.48 9.86 3.27
C PRO A 7 -3.31 9.41 2.38
N ASP A 8 -2.14 10.02 2.56
CA ASP A 8 -0.90 9.57 1.91
C ASP A 8 -0.29 8.44 2.73
N VAL A 9 -0.22 7.25 2.13
CA VAL A 9 0.31 6.04 2.77
C VAL A 9 1.54 5.49 2.07
N ILE A 10 2.19 6.26 1.19
CA ILE A 10 3.46 5.84 0.58
C ILE A 10 4.52 5.63 1.67
N GLY A 11 5.24 4.51 1.58
CA GLY A 11 6.27 4.11 2.54
C GLY A 11 5.76 3.34 3.76
N TYR A 12 4.45 3.32 4.03
CA TYR A 12 3.86 2.54 5.11
C TYR A 12 3.97 1.04 4.82
N LEU A 13 3.89 0.23 5.88
CA LEU A 13 3.59 -1.19 5.70
C LEU A 13 2.22 -1.32 5.04
N TYR A 14 2.10 -2.27 4.13
CA TYR A 14 0.87 -2.50 3.36
C TYR A 14 -0.36 -2.58 4.28
N GLU A 15 -0.29 -3.37 5.36
CA GLU A 15 -1.41 -3.62 6.26
C GLU A 15 -1.85 -2.34 6.98
N GLU A 16 -0.89 -1.53 7.44
CA GLU A 16 -1.13 -0.27 8.12
C GLU A 16 -1.75 0.76 7.18
N GLY A 17 -1.15 0.96 6.01
CA GLY A 17 -1.65 1.89 5.01
C GLY A 17 -3.02 1.50 4.47
N ALA A 18 -3.26 0.20 4.26
CA ALA A 18 -4.56 -0.30 3.85
C ALA A 18 -5.63 -0.04 4.91
N ARG A 19 -5.31 -0.25 6.19
CA ARG A 19 -6.23 0.03 7.30
C ARG A 19 -6.62 1.52 7.35
N LEU A 20 -5.66 2.42 7.21
CA LEU A 20 -5.90 3.87 7.21
C LEU A 20 -6.84 4.31 6.08
N LEU A 21 -6.60 3.82 4.86
CA LEU A 21 -7.45 4.13 3.71
C LEU A 21 -8.87 3.55 3.86
N GLN A 22 -9.00 2.33 4.39
CA GLN A 22 -10.30 1.72 4.67
C GLN A 22 -11.09 2.50 5.74
N GLN A 23 -10.42 2.93 6.82
CA GLN A 23 -11.03 3.75 7.86
C GLN A 23 -11.48 5.12 7.33
N ALA A 24 -10.78 5.66 6.33
CA ALA A 24 -11.17 6.87 5.60
C ALA A 24 -12.27 6.61 4.54
N GLY A 25 -12.75 5.36 4.40
CA GLY A 25 -13.85 4.99 3.51
C GLY A 25 -13.46 4.68 2.07
N TYR A 26 -12.18 4.42 1.80
CA TYR A 26 -11.69 4.05 0.47
C TYR A 26 -11.70 2.54 0.24
N ARG A 27 -12.07 2.13 -0.96
CA ARG A 27 -11.85 0.78 -1.51
C ARG A 27 -10.45 0.70 -2.10
N ILE A 28 -9.78 -0.41 -1.86
CA ILE A 28 -8.36 -0.56 -2.21
C ILE A 28 -8.21 -1.64 -3.27
N GLN A 29 -7.43 -1.35 -4.31
CA GLN A 29 -6.96 -2.31 -5.31
C GLN A 29 -5.44 -2.47 -5.16
N ILE A 30 -4.98 -3.71 -5.07
CA ILE A 30 -3.58 -4.01 -4.75
C ILE A 30 -2.89 -4.62 -5.98
N ARG A 31 -1.67 -4.17 -6.27
CA ARG A 31 -0.74 -4.83 -7.19
C ARG A 31 0.63 -4.97 -6.54
N PHE A 32 1.30 -6.08 -6.80
CA PHE A 32 2.68 -6.33 -6.35
C PHE A 32 3.66 -6.11 -7.49
N THR A 33 4.85 -5.58 -7.21
CA THR A 33 5.89 -5.33 -8.22
C THR A 33 6.71 -6.56 -8.60
N GLY A 34 6.39 -7.75 -8.08
CA GLY A 34 7.14 -8.98 -8.31
C GLY A 34 6.31 -10.23 -8.03
N PRO A 35 6.89 -11.43 -8.21
CA PRO A 35 6.21 -12.68 -7.90
C PRO A 35 5.78 -12.67 -6.44
N LEU A 36 4.58 -13.20 -6.18
CA LEU A 36 3.90 -13.22 -4.89
C LEU A 36 4.57 -14.23 -3.94
N HIS A 37 5.86 -14.08 -3.69
CA HIS A 37 6.55 -14.81 -2.62
C HIS A 37 6.22 -14.11 -1.31
N GLN A 38 5.03 -14.42 -0.78
CA GLN A 38 4.70 -14.18 0.62
C GLN A 38 5.56 -15.12 1.46
N GLU A 39 6.84 -14.79 1.62
CA GLU A 39 7.65 -15.42 2.63
C GLU A 39 7.17 -14.92 4.00
N PRO A 40 6.82 -15.83 4.93
CA PRO A 40 6.49 -15.45 6.30
C PRO A 40 7.60 -14.58 6.88
N GLY A 41 7.25 -13.38 7.36
CA GLY A 41 8.18 -12.44 7.98
C GLY A 41 8.78 -11.37 7.05
N LYS A 42 8.58 -11.44 5.73
CA LYS A 42 9.00 -10.34 4.83
C LYS A 42 8.00 -9.18 4.87
N LYS A 43 8.47 -8.03 5.35
CA LYS A 43 7.70 -6.78 5.34
C LYS A 43 7.49 -6.31 3.90
N ALA A 44 6.28 -5.82 3.62
CA ALA A 44 5.92 -5.25 2.33
C ALA A 44 5.47 -3.81 2.52
N ARG A 45 5.98 -2.91 1.67
CA ARG A 45 5.70 -1.48 1.73
C ARG A 45 4.96 -0.99 0.51
N ILE A 46 4.18 0.07 0.72
CA ILE A 46 3.51 0.79 -0.34
C ILE A 46 4.53 1.67 -1.05
N LEU A 47 4.76 1.39 -2.33
CA LEU A 47 5.70 2.14 -3.17
C LEU A 47 5.01 3.25 -3.96
N ARG A 48 3.74 3.04 -4.34
CA ARG A 48 2.95 4.02 -5.08
C ARG A 48 1.48 3.96 -4.67
N GLN A 49 0.85 5.12 -4.69
CA GLN A 49 -0.57 5.33 -4.46
C GLN A 49 -1.17 6.11 -5.62
N ARG A 50 -2.32 5.67 -6.14
CA ARG A 50 -3.03 6.35 -7.21
C ARG A 50 -4.53 6.30 -6.99
N GLU A 51 -5.21 7.44 -7.05
CA GLU A 51 -6.67 7.47 -7.13
C GLU A 51 -7.12 6.95 -8.50
N ILE A 52 -8.03 5.98 -8.50
CA ILE A 52 -8.50 5.30 -9.72
C ILE A 52 -10.02 5.35 -9.89
N GLY A 53 -10.70 6.16 -9.07
CA GLY A 53 -12.14 6.35 -9.10
C GLY A 53 -12.66 6.91 -7.78
N GLU A 54 -13.97 7.18 -7.74
CA GLU A 54 -14.61 7.69 -6.52
C GLU A 54 -14.40 6.72 -5.35
N LYS A 55 -13.73 7.22 -4.30
CA LYS A 55 -13.34 6.44 -3.12
C LYS A 55 -12.60 5.15 -3.46
N LYS A 56 -11.82 5.13 -4.56
CA LYS A 56 -11.04 3.96 -4.95
C LYS A 56 -9.58 4.32 -5.17
N VAL A 57 -8.70 3.60 -4.49
CA VAL A 57 -7.24 3.80 -4.52
C VAL A 57 -6.56 2.52 -4.97
N GLU A 58 -5.62 2.65 -5.91
CA GLU A 58 -4.67 1.60 -6.26
C GLU A 58 -3.38 1.78 -5.47
N LEU A 59 -2.90 0.68 -4.87
CA LEU A 59 -1.62 0.61 -4.19
C LEU A 59 -0.69 -0.35 -4.93
N ILE A 60 0.53 0.11 -5.17
CA ILE A 60 1.62 -0.72 -5.67
C ILE A 60 2.51 -1.09 -4.49
N ILE A 61 2.68 -2.38 -4.24
CA ILE A 61 3.39 -2.93 -3.09
C ILE A 61 4.70 -3.58 -3.55
N GLY A 62 5.78 -3.32 -2.81
CA GLY A 62 7.06 -4.02 -2.95
C GLY A 62 7.46 -4.69 -1.64
N HIS A 63 8.08 -5.87 -1.74
CA HIS A 63 8.69 -6.52 -0.59
C HIS A 63 10.04 -5.86 -0.26
N GLU A 64 10.34 -5.71 1.02
CA GLU A 64 11.69 -5.37 1.46
C GLU A 64 12.59 -6.59 1.19
N PHE A 65 13.45 -6.49 0.18
CA PHE A 65 14.54 -7.45 -0.01
C PHE A 65 15.73 -6.96 0.82
N TYR A 66 15.70 -7.22 2.13
CA TYR A 66 16.89 -7.07 2.96
C TYR A 66 17.70 -8.37 2.85
N SER A 67 18.53 -8.46 1.82
CA SER A 67 19.66 -9.38 1.81
C SER A 67 20.91 -8.53 2.03
N ASP A 68 21.07 -8.07 3.26
CA ASP A 68 22.35 -7.54 3.74
C ASP A 68 23.19 -8.77 4.12
N PRO A 69 24.26 -9.12 3.38
CA PRO A 69 25.19 -10.13 3.84
C PRO A 69 25.90 -9.53 5.07
N ALA A 70 25.64 -10.14 6.23
CA ALA A 70 26.37 -9.87 7.48
C ALA A 70 27.88 -10.09 7.31
#